data_AF-A0A6I7R502-F1
#
_entry.id   AF-A0A6I7R502-F1
#
_cell.length_a   1.000
_cell.length_b   1.000
_cell.length_c   1.000
_cell.angle_alpha   90.00
_cell.angle_beta   90.00
_cell.angle_gamma   90.00
#
_symmetry.space_group_name_H-M   'P 1'
#
loop_
_entity.id
_entity.type
_entity.pdbx_description
1 polymer ?
#
loop_
_entity_poly.entity_id
_entity_poly.type
_entity_poly.pdbx_seq_one_letter_code
_entity_poly.pdbx_strand_id
1 'polypeptide(L)'
;MDVILNSTNQINPVSIIIIAGFIIFLLLIYVIPTGPWFSAIVTGVDINIGEILLLRWRKIPAENVINGLIIAKKGGITVTSKQLQALYLGGGDIENVVHGLVAAKHLGYDIPFDKAAKANIKGLDIIKAVTGKALDEINQDNK
;
A
#
# COMPACT_ATOMS: atom_id res chain seq x y z
N MET A 1 -45.09 44.90 0.67
CA MET A 1 -43.63 44.67 0.58
C MET A 1 -43.34 43.17 0.51
N ASP A 2 -44.23 42.40 -0.15
CA ASP A 2 -44.34 40.95 0.08
C ASP A 2 -44.09 40.12 -1.20
N VAL A 3 -43.89 40.79 -2.35
CA VAL A 3 -43.69 40.13 -3.65
C VAL A 3 -42.23 39.74 -3.89
N ILE A 4 -41.28 40.46 -3.28
CA ILE A 4 -39.84 40.21 -3.44
C ILE A 4 -39.38 38.98 -2.62
N LEU A 5 -40.15 38.56 -1.61
CA LEU A 5 -39.77 37.44 -0.73
C LEU A 5 -40.23 36.05 -1.22
N ASN A 6 -41.08 35.97 -2.25
CA ASN A 6 -41.62 34.69 -2.74
C ASN A 6 -40.91 34.13 -3.99
N SER A 7 -40.15 34.96 -4.72
CA SER A 7 -39.39 34.51 -5.90
C SER A 7 -37.99 33.98 -5.55
N THR A 8 -37.49 34.23 -4.35
CA THR A 8 -36.15 33.78 -3.90
C THR A 8 -36.16 32.38 -3.32
N ASN A 9 -37.33 31.83 -2.98
CA ASN A 9 -37.51 30.49 -2.40
C ASN A 9 -38.18 29.48 -3.34
N GLN A 10 -38.40 29.83 -4.61
CA GLN A 10 -38.71 28.83 -5.63
C GLN A 10 -37.40 28.14 -5.99
N ILE A 11 -37.09 27.04 -5.29
CA ILE A 11 -36.04 26.11 -5.68
C ILE A 11 -36.34 25.61 -7.10
N ASN A 12 -35.75 26.29 -8.08
CA ASN A 12 -35.91 25.95 -9.48
C ASN A 12 -35.55 24.46 -9.63
N PRO A 13 -36.38 23.65 -10.33
CA PRO A 13 -36.11 22.21 -10.48
C PRO A 13 -34.73 21.96 -11.12
N VAL A 14 -34.25 22.90 -11.92
CA VAL A 14 -32.88 22.92 -12.47
C VAL A 14 -31.81 22.99 -11.37
N SER A 15 -31.99 23.83 -10.35
CA SER A 15 -31.06 23.93 -9.22
C SER A 15 -31.02 22.63 -8.41
N ILE A 16 -32.16 21.96 -8.24
CA ILE A 16 -32.24 20.66 -7.55
C ILE A 16 -31.46 19.58 -8.33
N ILE A 17 -31.60 19.55 -9.66
CA ILE A 17 -30.88 18.61 -10.52
C ILE A 17 -29.37 18.86 -10.47
N ILE A 18 -28.94 20.12 -10.48
CA ILE A 18 -27.52 20.50 -10.38
C ILE A 18 -26.95 20.09 -9.02
N ILE A 19 -27.67 20.34 -7.93
CA ILE A 19 -27.25 19.98 -6.57
C ILE A 19 -27.21 18.46 -6.40
N ALA A 20 -28.21 17.73 -6.90
CA ALA A 20 -28.24 16.27 -6.86
C ALA A 20 -27.11 15.65 -7.71
N GLY A 21 -26.86 16.19 -8.91
CA GLY A 21 -25.74 15.79 -9.75
C GLY A 21 -24.38 16.05 -9.09
N PHE A 22 -24.23 17.19 -8.42
CA PHE A 22 -23.03 17.51 -7.66
C PHE A 22 -22.83 16.57 -6.47
N ILE A 23 -23.90 16.23 -5.73
CA ILE A 23 -23.85 15.22 -4.65
C ILE A 23 -23.46 13.84 -5.18
N ILE A 24 -24.03 13.40 -6.30
CA ILE A 24 -23.69 12.11 -6.95
C ILE A 24 -22.22 12.12 -7.40
N PHE A 25 -21.75 13.22 -7.97
CA PHE A 25 -20.37 13.38 -8.42
C PHE A 25 -19.38 13.34 -7.25
N LEU A 26 -19.73 14.00 -6.14
CA LEU A 26 -18.93 13.98 -4.91
C LEU A 26 -18.90 12.58 -4.28
N LEU A 27 -20.03 11.87 -4.30
CA LEU A 27 -20.12 10.46 -3.85
C LEU A 27 -19.26 9.55 -4.73
N LEU A 28 -19.25 9.77 -6.04
CA LEU A 28 -18.45 9.00 -6.99
C LEU A 28 -16.95 9.23 -6.78
N ILE A 29 -16.53 10.48 -6.53
CA ILE A 29 -15.14 10.80 -6.17
C ILE A 29 -14.77 10.22 -4.80
N TYR A 30 -15.68 10.20 -3.83
CA TYR A 30 -15.43 9.58 -2.52
C TYR A 30 -15.29 8.05 -2.62
N VAL A 31 -16.05 7.42 -3.52
CA VAL A 31 -16.01 5.96 -3.73
C VAL A 31 -14.77 5.53 -4.53
N ILE A 32 -14.19 6.39 -5.38
CA ILE A 32 -12.91 6.12 -6.05
C ILE A 32 -11.76 6.44 -5.08
N PRO A 33 -11.11 5.42 -4.50
CA PRO A 33 -9.99 5.62 -3.59
C PRO A 33 -8.73 5.78 -4.44
N THR A 34 -8.45 7.00 -4.90
CA THR A 34 -7.36 7.30 -5.86
C THR A 34 -5.94 7.08 -5.32
N GLY A 35 -5.74 6.92 -4.01
CA GLY A 35 -4.41 6.83 -3.41
C GLY A 35 -3.54 5.65 -3.90
N PRO A 36 -3.96 4.39 -3.74
CA PRO A 36 -3.09 3.25 -4.02
C PRO A 36 -2.95 2.90 -5.52
N TRP A 37 -4.03 3.10 -6.30
CA TRP A 37 -4.04 2.73 -7.73
C TRP A 37 -3.14 3.64 -8.56
N PHE A 38 -3.14 4.94 -8.28
CA PHE A 38 -2.27 5.89 -8.97
C PHE A 38 -0.79 5.59 -8.68
N SER A 39 -0.45 5.25 -7.44
CA SER A 39 0.89 4.83 -7.06
C SER A 39 1.36 3.58 -7.81
N ALA A 40 0.49 2.58 -7.99
CA ALA A 40 0.83 1.35 -8.72
C ALA A 40 1.13 1.61 -10.21
N ILE A 41 0.36 2.50 -10.86
CA ILE A 41 0.57 2.89 -12.26
C ILE A 41 1.88 3.65 -12.44
N VAL A 42 2.14 4.64 -11.59
CA VAL A 42 3.34 5.50 -11.71
C VAL A 42 4.63 4.71 -11.45
N THR A 43 4.57 3.63 -10.68
CA THR A 43 5.73 2.78 -10.37
C THR A 43 5.86 1.55 -11.26
N GLY A 44 4.94 1.35 -12.22
CA GLY A 44 4.96 0.23 -13.15
C GLY A 44 4.94 -1.14 -12.45
N VAL A 45 4.24 -1.24 -11.32
CA VAL A 45 4.03 -2.53 -10.63
C VAL A 45 2.79 -3.17 -11.26
N ASP A 46 2.95 -4.37 -11.81
CA ASP A 46 1.88 -5.12 -12.48
C ASP A 46 0.88 -5.68 -11.46
N ILE A 47 0.04 -4.80 -10.89
CA ILE A 47 -1.14 -5.20 -10.15
C ILE A 47 -2.36 -4.88 -10.99
N ASN A 48 -3.19 -5.90 -11.22
CA ASN A 48 -4.42 -5.72 -11.96
C ASN A 48 -5.47 -5.01 -11.09
N ILE A 49 -6.32 -4.16 -11.69
CA ILE A 49 -7.39 -3.46 -10.94
C ILE A 49 -8.30 -4.47 -10.22
N GLY A 50 -8.55 -5.63 -10.85
CA GLY A 50 -9.29 -6.73 -10.24
C GLY A 50 -8.64 -7.28 -8.97
N GLU A 51 -7.30 -7.36 -8.89
CA GLU A 51 -6.60 -7.77 -7.67
C GLU A 51 -6.80 -6.76 -6.54
N ILE A 52 -6.73 -5.46 -6.81
CA ILE A 52 -6.95 -4.41 -5.79
C ILE A 52 -8.36 -4.51 -5.21
N LEU A 53 -9.35 -4.81 -6.05
CA LEU A 53 -10.72 -5.02 -5.62
C LEU A 53 -10.87 -6.30 -4.77
N LEU A 54 -10.20 -7.39 -5.18
CA LEU A 54 -10.14 -8.66 -4.42
C LEU A 54 -9.47 -8.47 -3.05
N LEU A 55 -8.42 -7.66 -2.96
CA LEU A 55 -7.74 -7.32 -1.69
C LEU A 55 -8.72 -6.66 -0.72
N ARG A 56 -9.49 -5.69 -1.21
CA ARG A 56 -10.46 -4.94 -0.40
C ARG A 56 -11.59 -5.84 0.10
N TRP A 57 -12.09 -6.74 -0.74
CA TRP A 57 -13.10 -7.73 -0.33
C TRP A 57 -12.54 -8.68 0.74
N ARG A 58 -11.27 -9.07 0.62
CA ARG A 58 -10.57 -9.89 1.64
C ARG A 58 -10.11 -9.09 2.87
N LYS A 59 -10.49 -7.81 2.99
CA LYS A 59 -10.05 -6.87 4.05
C LYS A 59 -8.52 -6.73 4.17
N ILE A 60 -7.78 -6.93 3.09
CA ILE A 60 -6.33 -6.71 3.04
C ILE A 60 -6.08 -5.25 2.63
N PRO A 61 -5.26 -4.48 3.37
CA PRO A 61 -4.89 -3.12 2.99
C PRO A 61 -4.00 -3.18 1.74
N ALA A 62 -4.60 -2.82 0.60
CA ALA A 62 -3.91 -2.82 -0.69
C ALA A 62 -2.71 -1.86 -0.72
N GLU A 63 -2.77 -0.78 0.05
CA GLU A 63 -1.72 0.22 0.16
C GLU A 63 -0.40 -0.38 0.67
N ASN A 64 -0.44 -1.18 1.74
CA ASN A 64 0.76 -1.82 2.30
C ASN A 64 1.40 -2.79 1.30
N VAL A 65 0.57 -3.54 0.56
CA VAL A 65 1.04 -4.47 -0.48
C VAL A 65 1.70 -3.71 -1.63
N ILE A 66 1.06 -2.66 -2.13
CA ILE A 66 1.58 -1.83 -3.24
C ILE A 66 2.90 -1.17 -2.83
N ASN A 67 2.94 -0.52 -1.66
CA ASN A 67 4.17 0.10 -1.15
C ASN A 67 5.30 -0.92 -0.98
N GLY A 68 5.00 -2.10 -0.43
CA GLY A 68 5.98 -3.19 -0.33
C GLY A 68 6.53 -3.63 -1.69
N LEU A 69 5.68 -3.76 -2.71
CA LEU A 69 6.14 -4.10 -4.07
C LEU A 69 6.99 -3.01 -4.69
N ILE A 70 6.62 -1.75 -4.50
CA ILE A 70 7.37 -0.60 -5.01
C ILE A 70 8.78 -0.61 -4.43
N ILE A 71 8.88 -0.75 -3.10
CA ILE A 71 10.17 -0.71 -2.39
C ILE A 71 11.02 -1.92 -2.77
N ALA A 72 10.42 -3.11 -2.85
CA ALA A 72 11.13 -4.30 -3.27
C ALA A 72 11.64 -4.18 -4.72
N LYS A 73 10.80 -3.72 -5.65
CA LYS A 73 11.20 -3.49 -7.05
C LYS A 73 12.32 -2.46 -7.16
N LYS A 74 12.25 -1.36 -6.40
CA LYS A 74 13.31 -0.34 -6.33
C LYS A 74 14.61 -0.89 -5.72
N GLY A 75 14.53 -1.77 -4.73
CA GLY A 75 15.68 -2.46 -4.14
C GLY A 75 16.17 -3.67 -4.94
N GLY A 76 15.60 -3.93 -6.12
CA GLY A 76 15.96 -5.06 -6.98
C GLY A 76 15.56 -6.42 -6.41
N ILE A 77 14.64 -6.48 -5.45
CA ILE A 77 14.07 -7.71 -4.90
C ILE A 77 12.84 -8.10 -5.73
N THR A 78 12.85 -9.32 -6.28
CA THR A 78 11.71 -9.86 -7.02
C THR A 78 10.72 -10.50 -6.07
N VAL A 79 9.60 -9.82 -5.81
CA VAL A 79 8.48 -10.31 -5.00
C VAL A 79 7.17 -10.09 -5.74
N THR A 80 6.23 -11.00 -5.50
CA THR A 80 4.90 -10.95 -6.10
C THR A 80 3.86 -10.39 -5.13
N SER A 81 2.79 -9.80 -5.68
CA SER A 81 1.65 -9.32 -4.89
C SER A 81 1.07 -10.43 -3.98
N LYS A 82 0.99 -11.66 -4.51
CA LYS A 82 0.46 -12.83 -3.80
C LYS A 82 1.33 -13.25 -2.60
N GLN A 83 2.64 -13.11 -2.70
CA GLN A 83 3.56 -13.39 -1.59
C GLN A 83 3.38 -12.41 -0.44
N LEU A 84 3.28 -11.10 -0.75
CA LEU A 84 3.01 -10.08 0.27
C LEU A 84 1.62 -10.24 0.91
N GLN A 85 0.62 -10.62 0.12
CA GLN A 85 -0.70 -10.99 0.64
C GLN A 85 -0.63 -12.16 1.62
N ALA A 86 0.10 -13.22 1.25
CA ALA A 86 0.26 -14.39 2.12
C ALA A 86 0.99 -14.04 3.42
N LEU A 87 2.00 -13.16 3.36
CA LEU A 87 2.68 -12.63 4.53
C LEU A 87 1.71 -11.87 5.46
N TYR A 88 0.91 -10.94 4.90
CA TYR A 88 -0.07 -10.19 5.68
C TYR A 88 -1.15 -11.08 6.29
N LEU A 89 -1.67 -12.05 5.52
CA LEU A 89 -2.65 -13.03 6.02
C LEU A 89 -2.07 -13.95 7.09
N GLY A 90 -0.76 -14.21 7.05
CA GLY A 90 -0.03 -14.93 8.10
C GLY A 90 0.22 -14.09 9.35
N GLY A 91 -0.22 -12.83 9.39
CA GLY A 91 0.02 -11.91 10.50
C GLY A 91 1.43 -11.31 10.51
N GLY A 92 2.17 -11.44 9.40
CA GLY A 92 3.49 -10.84 9.25
C GLY A 92 3.44 -9.39 8.78
N ASP A 93 4.54 -8.69 9.03
CA ASP A 93 4.76 -7.30 8.66
C ASP A 93 5.46 -7.22 7.30
N ILE A 94 4.75 -6.68 6.31
CA ILE A 94 5.25 -6.46 4.95
C ILE A 94 6.44 -5.48 4.95
N GLU A 95 6.35 -4.39 5.70
CA GLU A 95 7.33 -3.32 5.67
C GLU A 95 8.66 -3.82 6.25
N ASN A 96 8.61 -4.49 7.40
CA ASN A 96 9.79 -5.06 8.03
C ASN A 96 10.51 -6.06 7.12
N VAL A 97 9.76 -6.99 6.51
CA VAL A 97 10.36 -8.01 5.63
C VAL A 97 10.97 -7.35 4.38
N VAL A 98 10.25 -6.46 3.71
CA VAL A 98 10.75 -5.82 2.48
C VAL A 98 11.96 -4.94 2.77
N HIS A 99 11.91 -4.08 3.79
CA HIS A 99 13.01 -3.20 4.13
C HIS A 99 14.25 -3.99 4.58
N GLY A 100 14.04 -5.04 5.39
CA GLY A 100 15.11 -5.94 5.82
C GLY A 100 15.77 -6.66 4.63
N LEU A 101 14.99 -7.13 3.66
CA LEU A 101 15.51 -7.76 2.44
C LEU A 101 16.29 -6.77 1.56
N VAL A 102 15.80 -5.55 1.41
CA VAL A 102 16.51 -4.50 0.66
C VAL A 102 17.83 -4.15 1.34
N ALA A 103 17.82 -3.99 2.68
CA ALA A 103 19.04 -3.76 3.45
C ALA A 103 20.04 -4.92 3.33
N ALA A 104 19.56 -6.18 3.42
CA ALA A 104 20.39 -7.36 3.26
C ALA A 104 21.08 -7.39 1.89
N LYS A 105 20.33 -7.06 0.84
CA LYS A 105 20.86 -6.99 -0.53
C LYS A 105 21.90 -5.90 -0.72
N HIS A 106 21.73 -4.74 -0.10
CA HIS A 106 22.76 -3.69 -0.10
C HIS A 106 24.05 -4.12 0.60
N LEU A 107 23.96 -5.00 1.59
CA LEU A 107 25.10 -5.59 2.29
C LEU A 107 25.66 -6.85 1.59
N GLY A 108 25.10 -7.23 0.43
CA GLY A 108 25.53 -8.40 -0.32
C GLY A 108 24.98 -9.74 0.19
N TYR A 109 24.06 -9.75 1.15
CA TYR A 109 23.37 -10.98 1.56
C TYR A 109 22.09 -11.17 0.74
N ASP A 110 22.04 -12.27 -0.01
CA ASP A 110 20.81 -12.70 -0.69
C ASP A 110 20.00 -13.62 0.23
N ILE A 111 18.91 -13.09 0.79
CA ILE A 111 18.01 -13.85 1.67
C ILE A 111 16.72 -14.13 0.89
N PRO A 112 16.31 -15.40 0.74
CA PRO A 112 15.06 -15.70 0.05
C PRO A 112 13.86 -15.16 0.84
N PHE A 113 12.92 -14.53 0.12
CA PHE A 113 11.72 -13.91 0.69
C PHE A 113 10.96 -14.86 1.63
N ASP A 114 10.78 -16.12 1.23
CA ASP A 114 10.03 -17.10 2.03
C ASP A 114 10.67 -17.37 3.40
N LYS A 115 12.00 -17.26 3.51
CA LYS A 115 12.71 -17.44 4.78
C LYS A 115 12.53 -16.22 5.68
N ALA A 116 12.65 -15.02 5.11
CA ALA A 116 12.41 -13.78 5.83
C ALA A 116 10.95 -13.67 6.30
N ALA A 117 9.99 -14.02 5.44
CA ALA A 117 8.57 -14.08 5.76
C ALA A 117 8.27 -15.05 6.92
N LYS A 118 8.79 -16.29 6.85
CA LYS A 118 8.61 -17.27 7.94
C LYS A 118 9.23 -16.81 9.25
N ALA A 119 10.38 -16.15 9.20
CA ALA A 119 11.03 -15.61 10.39
C ALA A 119 10.21 -14.47 11.01
N ASN A 120 9.66 -13.58 10.17
CA ASN A 120 8.84 -12.47 10.63
C ASN A 120 7.49 -12.91 11.21
N ILE A 121 6.84 -13.91 10.61
CA ILE A 121 5.61 -14.52 11.18
C ILE A 121 5.87 -15.13 12.57
N LYS A 122 7.11 -15.55 12.86
CA LYS A 122 7.52 -16.01 14.19
C LYS A 122 7.83 -14.87 15.17
N GLY A 123 7.67 -13.61 14.76
CA GLY A 123 7.96 -12.43 15.57
C GLY A 123 9.39 -11.91 15.45
N LEU A 124 10.19 -12.39 14.49
CA LEU A 124 11.54 -11.86 14.28
C LEU A 124 11.51 -10.55 13.49
N ASP A 125 12.27 -9.57 13.98
CA ASP A 125 12.51 -8.32 13.28
C ASP A 125 13.66 -8.49 12.26
N ILE A 126 13.33 -8.48 10.96
CA ILE A 126 14.28 -8.78 9.89
C ILE A 126 15.30 -7.65 9.75
N ILE A 127 14.86 -6.39 9.87
CA ILE A 127 15.75 -5.22 9.82
C ILE A 127 16.82 -5.33 10.91
N LYS A 128 16.41 -5.65 12.15
CA LYS A 128 17.35 -5.83 13.27
C LYS A 128 18.27 -7.02 13.06
N ALA A 129 17.76 -8.14 12.56
CA ALA A 129 18.58 -9.33 12.32
C ALA A 129 19.70 -9.07 11.28
N VAL A 130 19.36 -8.36 10.20
CA VAL A 130 20.32 -7.99 9.14
C VAL A 130 21.33 -6.95 9.65
N THR A 131 20.84 -5.90 10.30
CA THR A 131 21.70 -4.84 10.86
C THR A 131 22.65 -5.39 11.93
N GLY A 132 22.15 -6.24 12.82
CA GLY A 132 22.95 -6.86 13.88
C GLY A 132 24.09 -7.70 13.30
N LYS A 133 23.80 -8.53 12.29
CA LYS A 133 24.83 -9.31 11.61
C LYS A 133 25.89 -8.42 10.95
N ALA A 134 25.48 -7.33 10.30
CA ALA A 134 26.41 -6.39 9.69
C ALA A 134 27.32 -5.70 10.72
N LEU A 135 26.77 -5.34 11.89
CA LEU A 135 27.54 -4.76 13.00
C LEU A 135 28.56 -5.75 13.57
N ASP A 136 28.19 -7.02 13.68
CA ASP A 136 29.10 -8.07 14.14
C ASP A 136 30.29 -8.25 13.18
N GLU A 137 30.05 -8.22 11.87
CA GLU A 137 31.11 -8.32 10.86
C GLU A 137 32.07 -7.11 10.90
N ILE A 138 31.56 -5.88 11.07
CA ILE A 138 32.38 -4.67 11.22
C ILE A 138 33.25 -4.71 12.49
N ASN A 139 32.71 -5.25 13.59
CA ASN A 139 33.45 -5.38 14.85
C ASN A 139 34.52 -6.48 14.80
N GLN A 140 34.35 -7.50 13.96
CA GLN A 140 35.38 -8.53 13.74
C GLN A 140 36.54 -8.04 12.88
N ASP A 141 36.30 -7.10 11.96
CA ASP A 141 37.36 -6.52 11.10
C ASP A 141 38.25 -5.50 11.84
N ASN A 142 37.76 -4.91 12.94
CA ASN A 142 38.49 -3.94 13.77
C ASN A 142 39.28 -4.55 14.95
N LYS A 143 39.44 -5.88 15.01
CA LYS A 143 40.14 -6.57 16.10
C LYS A 143 41.32 -7.39 15.59
#